data_AF-A0A537GKJ4-F1
#
_entry.id   AF-A0A537GKJ4-F1
#
_cell.length_a   1.000
_cell.length_b   1.000
_cell.length_c   1.000
_cell.angle_alpha   90.00
_cell.angle_beta   90.00
_cell.angle_gamma   90.00
#
_symmetry.space_group_name_H-M   'P 1'
#
loop_
_entity.id
_entity.type
_entity.pdbx_description
1 polymer ?
#
loop_
_entity_poly.entity_id
_entity_poly.type
_entity_poly.pdbx_seq_one_letter_code
_entity_poly.pdbx_strand_id
1 'polypeptide(L)' 'MKEQSLKQAFEYIQKNKEPFLRDFRTLLRQPSVSAQGKGIVDCARIVKKNMDAAGIKTQILPEKNGNPIVYGEV' A
#
# COMPACT_ATOMS: atom_id res chain seq x y z
N MET A 1 2.92 -24.86 -15.25
CA MET A 1 1.84 -24.09 -14.59
C MET A 1 2.38 -22.89 -13.80
N LYS A 2 3.36 -23.05 -12.90
CA LYS A 2 3.97 -21.93 -12.13
C LYS A 2 4.69 -20.90 -13.00
N GLU A 3 5.50 -21.32 -13.97
CA GLU A 3 6.22 -20.39 -14.86
C GLU A 3 5.29 -19.49 -15.68
N GLN A 4 4.18 -20.05 -16.20
CA GLN A 4 3.19 -19.29 -16.95
C GLN A 4 2.52 -18.21 -16.07
N SER A 5 2.23 -18.52 -14.80
CA SER A 5 1.63 -17.56 -13.88
C SER A 5 2.57 -16.39 -13.54
N LEU A 6 3.88 -16.64 -13.39
CA LEU A 6 4.88 -15.59 -13.18
C LEU A 6 5.02 -14.69 -14.41
N LYS A 7 5.01 -15.29 -15.60
CA LYS A 7 5.06 -14.53 -16.86
C LYS A 7 3.88 -13.56 -16.97
N GLN A 8 2.67 -14.02 -16.70
CA GLN A 8 1.46 -13.19 -16.71
C GLN A 8 1.53 -12.05 -15.69
N ALA A 9 2.04 -12.32 -14.49
CA ALA A 9 2.23 -11.29 -13.47
C ALA A 9 3.21 -10.19 -13.93
N PHE A 10 4.35 -10.57 -14.54
CA PHE A 10 5.31 -9.59 -15.04
C PHE A 10 4.76 -8.77 -16.22
N GLU A 11 4.02 -9.40 -17.13
CA GLU A 11 3.34 -8.69 -18.24
C GLU A 11 2.33 -7.66 -17.70
N TYR A 12 1.56 -8.04 -16.68
CA TYR A 12 0.64 -7.11 -16.00
C TYR A 12 1.40 -5.94 -15.35
N ILE A 13 2.52 -6.23 -14.67
CA ILE A 13 3.34 -5.18 -14.04
C ILE A 13 3.87 -4.20 -15.09
N GLN A 14 4.38 -4.70 -16.21
CA GLN A 14 4.90 -3.83 -17.27
C GLN A 14 3.79 -2.98 -17.90
N LYS A 15 2.62 -3.58 -18.16
CA LYS A 15 1.46 -2.86 -18.70
C LYS A 15 0.95 -1.75 -17.77
N ASN A 16 1.07 -1.93 -16.46
CA ASN A 16 0.56 -0.99 -15.44
C ASN A 16 1.65 -0.19 -14.73
N LYS A 17 2.84 -0.09 -15.33
CA LYS A 17 4.02 0.56 -14.73
C LYS A 17 3.76 1.99 -14.26
N GLU A 18 3.14 2.83 -15.07
CA GLU A 18 2.94 4.25 -14.74
C GLU A 18 2.00 4.48 -13.54
N PRO A 19 0.82 3.84 -13.45
CA PRO A 19 0.02 3.85 -12.23
C PRO A 19 0.80 3.43 -10.97
N PHE A 20 1.58 2.35 -11.04
CA PHE A 20 2.38 1.90 -9.89
C PHE A 20 3.45 2.90 -9.48
N LEU A 21 4.13 3.51 -10.45
CA LEU A 21 5.10 4.56 -10.16
C LEU A 21 4.43 5.82 -9.59
N ARG A 22 3.22 6.17 -10.02
CA ARG A 22 2.45 7.27 -9.45
C ARG A 22 2.11 7.01 -7.98
N ASP A 23 1.63 5.80 -7.68
CA ASP A 23 1.23 5.43 -6.32
C ASP A 23 2.47 5.35 -5.40
N PHE A 24 3.59 4.81 -5.90
CA PHE A 24 4.87 4.82 -5.20
C PHE A 24 5.38 6.24 -4.90
N ARG A 25 5.34 7.14 -5.90
CA ARG A 25 5.72 8.55 -5.70
C ARG A 25 4.78 9.29 -4.74
N THR A 26 3.53 8.86 -4.61
CA THR A 26 2.59 9.41 -3.62
C THR A 26 3.05 9.03 -2.22
N LEU A 27 3.43 7.77 -1.99
CA LEU A 27 3.98 7.32 -0.71
C LEU A 27 5.29 8.03 -0.34
N LEU A 28 6.21 8.20 -1.30
CA LEU A 28 7.48 8.91 -1.05
C LEU A 28 7.30 10.36 -0.59
N ARG A 29 6.22 11.03 -0.99
CA ARG A 29 5.94 12.42 -0.61
C ARG A 29 5.21 12.55 0.72
N GLN A 30 4.60 11.48 1.22
CA GLN A 30 3.85 11.48 2.47
C GLN A 30 4.81 11.34 3.67
N PRO A 31 4.85 12.30 4.60
CA PRO A 31 5.59 12.12 5.85
C PRO A 31 5.08 10.90 6.63
N SER A 32 6.01 10.10 7.17
CA SER A 32 5.71 8.96 8.05
C SER A 32 6.92 8.69 8.96
N VAL A 33 7.18 9.59 9.91
CA VAL A 33 8.37 9.55 10.78
C VAL A 33 8.02 8.98 12.14
N SER A 34 8.33 7.69 12.36
CA SER A 34 7.97 6.93 13.57
C SER A 34 8.40 7.59 14.87
N ALA A 35 9.67 8.02 14.98
CA ALA A 35 10.20 8.60 16.21
C ALA A 35 9.54 9.93 16.62
N GLN A 36 8.86 10.61 15.68
CA GLN A 36 8.21 11.90 15.90
C GLN A 36 6.68 11.80 15.85
N GLY A 37 6.13 10.62 15.56
CA GLY A 37 4.69 10.45 15.31
C GLY A 37 4.17 11.21 14.09
N LYS A 38 5.04 11.76 13.23
CA LYS A 38 4.64 12.72 12.19
C LYS A 38 4.13 12.01 10.95
N GLY A 39 2.86 12.27 10.59
CA GLY A 39 2.24 11.86 9.33
C GLY A 39 1.91 10.36 9.22
N ILE A 40 2.12 9.58 10.28
CA ILE A 40 1.93 8.13 10.30
C ILE A 40 0.46 7.76 10.03
N VAL A 41 -0.48 8.46 10.68
CA VAL A 41 -1.93 8.21 10.50
C VAL A 41 -2.36 8.53 9.07
N ASP A 42 -1.86 9.60 8.48
CA ASP A 42 -2.18 9.98 7.11
C ASP A 42 -1.57 8.99 6.11
N CYS A 43 -0.33 8.53 6.36
CA CYS A 43 0.29 7.46 5.58
C CYS A 43 -0.54 6.17 5.63
N ALA A 44 -1.02 5.76 6.82
CA ALA A 44 -1.88 4.58 6.97
C ALA A 44 -3.18 4.71 6.16
N ARG A 45 -3.78 5.92 6.09
CA ARG A 45 -4.96 6.18 5.25
C ARG A 45 -4.67 6.08 3.76
N ILE A 46 -3.51 6.55 3.30
CA ILE A 46 -3.09 6.40 1.89
C ILE A 46 -2.93 4.92 1.55
N VAL A 47 -2.25 4.14 2.39
CA VAL A 47 -2.07 2.70 2.16
C VAL A 47 -3.42 1.98 2.15
N LYS A 48 -4.32 2.27 3.11
CA LYS A 48 -5.67 1.70 3.11
C LYS A 48 -6.40 1.99 1.80
N LYS A 49 -6.40 3.25 1.35
CA LYS A 49 -7.04 3.66 0.09
C LYS A 49 -6.47 2.90 -1.11
N ASN A 50 -5.15 2.74 -1.18
CA ASN A 50 -4.51 2.02 -2.28
C ASN A 50 -4.88 0.53 -2.27
N MET A 51 -4.95 -0.10 -1.08
CA MET A 51 -5.37 -1.49 -0.94
C MET A 51 -6.85 -1.68 -1.30
N ASP A 52 -7.75 -0.81 -0.82
CA ASP A 52 -9.17 -0.83 -1.21
C ASP A 52 -9.33 -0.70 -2.73
N ALA A 53 -8.58 0.21 -3.37
CA ALA A 53 -8.62 0.41 -4.82
C ALA A 53 -8.11 -0.81 -5.61
N ALA A 54 -7.25 -1.64 -5.00
CA ALA A 54 -6.80 -2.91 -5.55
C ALA A 54 -7.80 -4.05 -5.31
N GLY A 55 -8.96 -3.78 -4.68
CA GLY A 55 -9.98 -4.79 -4.37
C GLY A 55 -9.73 -5.56 -3.07
N ILE A 56 -8.79 -5.13 -2.23
CA ILE A 56 -8.46 -5.77 -0.96
C ILE A 56 -9.36 -5.20 0.12
N LYS A 57 -10.05 -6.06 0.88
CA LYS A 57 -10.84 -5.61 2.03
C LYS A 57 -9.87 -5.16 3.13
N THR A 58 -9.79 -3.86 3.38
CA THR A 58 -8.74 -3.27 4.22
C THR A 58 -9.31 -2.47 5.38
N GLN A 59 -8.69 -2.59 6.55
CA GLN A 59 -9.00 -1.83 7.76
C GLN A 59 -7.73 -1.24 8.40
N ILE A 60 -7.89 -0.13 9.12
CA ILE A 60 -6.85 0.42 9.98
C ILE A 60 -7.18 0.04 11.42
N LEU A 61 -6.28 -0.72 12.04
CA LEU A 61 -6.39 -1.12 13.43
C LEU A 61 -5.62 -0.12 14.31
N PRO A 62 -6.29 0.55 15.26
CA PRO A 62 -5.62 1.44 16.20
C PRO A 62 -4.82 0.63 17.22
N GLU A 63 -3.64 1.11 17.58
CA GLU A 63 -2.78 0.51 18.61
C GLU A 63 -2.59 1.51 19.76
N LYS A 64 -2.65 1.05 21.02
CA LYS A 64 -2.62 1.93 22.19
C LYS A 64 -1.24 2.50 22.45
N ASN A 65 -0.19 1.70 22.23
CA ASN A 65 1.20 2.07 22.51
C ASN A 65 2.06 2.00 21.24
N GLY A 66 1.49 2.26 20.08
CA GLY A 66 2.15 2.05 18.80
C GLY A 66 1.50 2.77 17.63
N ASN A 67 2.07 2.53 16.46
CA ASN A 67 1.56 3.08 15.22
C ASN A 67 0.36 2.28 14.71
N PRO A 68 -0.59 2.92 13.99
CA PRO A 68 -1.70 2.22 13.38
C PRO A 68 -1.23 1.13 12.42
N ILE A 69 -1.95 0.00 12.41
CA ILE A 69 -1.67 -1.13 11.52
C ILE A 69 -2.68 -1.09 10.38
N VAL A 70 -2.21 -1.22 9.15
CA VAL A 70 -3.08 -1.44 7.99
C VAL A 70 -3.15 -2.94 7.74
N TYR A 71 -4.34 -3.52 7.86
CA TYR A 71 -4.60 -4.95 7.69
C TYR A 71 -5.55 -5.16 6.50
N GLY A 72 -5.21 -6.10 5.61
CA GLY A 72 -6.08 -6.49 4.50
C GLY A 72 -6.13 -7.99 4.26
N GLU A 73 -7.26 -8.45 3.72
CA GLU A 73 -7.56 -9.85 3.39
C GLU A 73 -8.08 -9.98 1.94
N VAL A 74 -7.76 -11.09 1.27
CA VAL A 74 -8.09 -11.41 -0.14
C VAL A 74 -8.64 -12.81 -0.25
#